data_AF-A0A2L2Y2R3-F1
#
_entry.id   AF-A0A2L2Y2R3-F1
#
_cell.length_a   1.000
_cell.length_b   1.000
_cell.length_c   1.000
_cell.angle_alpha   90.00
_cell.angle_beta   90.00
_cell.angle_gamma   90.00
#
_symmetry.space_group_name_H-M   'P 1'
#
loop_
_entity.id
_entity.type
_entity.pdbx_description
1 polymer ?
#
loop_
_entity_poly.entity_id
_entity_poly.type
_entity_poly.pdbx_seq_one_letter_code
_entity_poly.pdbx_strand_id
1 'polypeptide(L)'
;RLERRMSEVRAHAVTDVIKTCINQKNNDLPFYVADFSDVVYKCRYWKSKLPRVEPFYAVKCNSDPLLLQLLVSLGMRFDCASKGEIEAVLAAGADPSDIIYAHPFKSNTFLRYASAVNVDLMTFDSEHELFKIKRVFPHARLILRIQIPDVKAAFPLSDKFGCELKQTKKMLLLAYSLNMNVVGVSFHVGSLCEQPYAYSKAISMAKEVFETAETIGYHFTVLDIGGGYPGSSGSQDMFDKMAYYINQSLEDHFPKGCGVRIIAEPGCYVACSAYNLVIKILGKKIVRENDSADDDSYKSKTKCLYYMNDGVYGSFGYGFEKYGFRMKPLLSKSQIASRPTSCSKLWEDLAAAQIASLTTASFLRWKLENILYLTTWEPTLSASQQTSMAFQHQSHITSSHHSCRTILTHCHLLTISVKNLEALNSNHSSRFNITFATTTQTTISSERDEEAHFPELYFI
;
A
#
# COMPACT_ATOMS: atom_id res chain seq x y z
N ARG A 1 -32.21 -3.52 4.56
CA ARG A 1 -32.83 -2.17 4.51
C ARG A 1 -32.25 -1.21 5.56
N LEU A 2 -32.11 -1.63 6.82
CA LEU A 2 -31.48 -0.85 7.89
C LEU A 2 -29.99 -0.56 7.62
N GLU A 3 -29.21 -1.58 7.24
CA GLU A 3 -27.78 -1.43 6.90
C GLU A 3 -27.54 -0.46 5.75
N ARG A 4 -28.39 -0.49 4.72
CA ARG A 4 -28.32 0.46 3.60
C ARG A 4 -28.59 1.89 4.06
N ARG A 5 -29.59 2.11 4.91
CA ARG A 5 -29.85 3.43 5.53
C ARG A 5 -28.69 3.89 6.39
N MET A 6 -28.09 3.02 7.19
CA MET A 6 -26.92 3.36 8.01
C MET A 6 -25.70 3.70 7.15
N SER A 7 -25.47 2.96 6.05
CA SER A 7 -24.41 3.25 5.09
C SER A 7 -24.62 4.62 4.42
N GLU A 8 -25.86 4.95 4.04
CA GLU A 8 -26.20 6.27 3.50
C GLU A 8 -25.93 7.37 4.52
N VAL A 9 -26.38 7.22 5.77
CA VAL A 9 -26.13 8.21 6.84
C VAL A 9 -24.63 8.40 7.09
N ARG A 10 -23.84 7.32 7.13
CA ARG A 10 -22.36 7.39 7.27
C ARG A 10 -21.71 8.16 6.13
N ALA A 11 -22.10 7.87 4.88
CA ALA A 11 -21.55 8.54 3.70
C ALA A 11 -21.82 10.05 3.73
N HIS A 12 -23.00 10.48 4.22
CA HIS A 12 -23.31 11.90 4.41
C HIS A 12 -22.43 12.50 5.51
N ALA A 13 -22.31 11.83 6.66
CA ALA A 13 -21.48 12.32 7.78
C ALA A 13 -20.00 12.52 7.38
N VAL A 14 -19.39 11.56 6.66
CA VAL A 14 -18.01 11.70 6.16
C VAL A 14 -17.89 12.87 5.19
N THR A 15 -18.85 13.04 4.28
CA THR A 15 -18.86 14.15 3.32
C THR A 15 -18.98 15.51 4.02
N ASP A 16 -19.80 15.60 5.07
CA ASP A 16 -20.00 16.83 5.84
C ASP A 16 -18.74 17.20 6.64
N VAL A 17 -18.06 16.21 7.24
CA VAL A 17 -16.75 16.41 7.88
C VAL A 17 -15.73 16.91 6.86
N ILE A 18 -15.66 16.28 5.68
CA ILE A 18 -14.74 16.70 4.61
C ILE A 18 -14.99 18.16 4.21
N LYS A 19 -16.25 18.56 3.96
CA LYS A 19 -16.59 19.96 3.62
C LYS A 19 -16.23 20.92 4.75
N THR A 20 -16.44 20.52 6.00
CA THR A 20 -16.06 21.33 7.17
C THR A 20 -14.54 21.52 7.23
N CYS A 21 -13.77 20.46 7.03
CA CYS A 21 -12.30 20.51 6.98
C CYS A 21 -11.79 21.39 5.83
N ILE A 22 -12.42 21.33 4.65
CA ILE A 22 -12.09 22.20 3.51
C ILE A 22 -12.32 23.67 3.89
N ASN A 23 -13.48 24.00 4.45
CA ASN A 23 -13.82 25.39 4.80
C ASN A 23 -12.98 25.97 5.95
N GLN A 24 -12.40 25.12 6.80
CA GLN A 24 -11.58 25.55 7.95
C GLN A 24 -10.08 25.60 7.64
N LYS A 25 -9.62 24.89 6.62
CA LYS A 25 -8.20 24.84 6.27
C LYS A 25 -7.80 26.05 5.43
N ASN A 26 -6.78 26.77 5.91
CA ASN A 26 -6.11 27.82 5.16
C ASN A 26 -4.88 27.30 4.37
N ASN A 27 -4.86 26.02 3.98
CA ASN A 27 -3.77 25.47 3.16
C ASN A 27 -4.25 24.42 2.16
N ASP A 28 -3.44 24.24 1.11
CA ASP A 28 -3.70 23.32 0.01
C ASP A 28 -3.10 21.94 0.27
N LEU A 29 -2.86 21.53 1.52
CA LEU A 29 -2.29 20.21 1.80
C LEU A 29 -3.38 19.13 1.71
N PRO A 30 -3.08 17.97 1.06
CA PRO A 30 -3.99 16.83 1.07
C PRO A 30 -4.21 16.36 2.51
N PHE A 31 -5.35 15.71 2.77
CA PHE A 31 -5.65 15.19 4.10
C PHE A 31 -6.55 13.97 4.05
N TYR A 32 -6.50 13.18 5.11
CA TYR A 32 -7.38 12.04 5.29
C TYR A 32 -8.54 12.37 6.23
N VAL A 33 -9.70 11.78 5.93
CA VAL A 33 -10.81 11.63 6.89
C VAL A 33 -11.03 10.15 7.13
N ALA A 34 -10.80 9.73 8.37
CA ALA A 34 -10.95 8.34 8.81
C ALA A 34 -12.34 8.09 9.40
N ASP A 35 -13.09 7.13 8.85
CA ASP A 35 -14.34 6.60 9.38
C ASP A 35 -14.07 5.34 10.23
N PHE A 36 -13.80 5.55 11.51
CA PHE A 36 -13.63 4.45 12.46
C PHE A 36 -14.91 3.64 12.73
N SER A 37 -16.09 4.13 12.33
CA SER A 37 -17.31 3.32 12.41
C SER A 37 -17.30 2.15 11.42
N ASP A 38 -16.57 2.27 10.30
CA ASP A 38 -16.29 1.18 9.36
C ASP A 38 -15.38 0.11 9.99
N VAL A 39 -14.32 0.54 10.69
CA VAL A 39 -13.40 -0.35 11.43
C VAL A 39 -14.17 -1.17 12.47
N VAL A 40 -14.99 -0.51 13.30
CA VAL A 40 -15.82 -1.18 14.30
C VAL A 40 -16.80 -2.17 13.65
N TYR A 41 -17.43 -1.78 12.54
CA TYR A 41 -18.31 -2.66 11.77
C TYR A 41 -17.57 -3.91 11.29
N LYS A 42 -16.40 -3.76 10.68
CA LYS A 42 -15.59 -4.88 10.18
C LYS A 42 -15.11 -5.82 11.27
N CYS A 43 -14.71 -5.29 12.43
CA CYS A 43 -14.34 -6.12 13.58
C CYS A 43 -15.51 -7.01 14.04
N ARG A 44 -16.74 -6.46 14.07
CA ARG A 44 -17.95 -7.24 14.39
C ARG A 44 -18.32 -8.21 13.27
N TYR A 45 -18.21 -7.77 12.03
CA TYR A 45 -18.52 -8.59 10.86
C TYR A 45 -17.61 -9.80 10.76
N TRP A 46 -16.30 -9.62 11.00
CA TRP A 46 -15.34 -10.70 11.13
C TRP A 46 -15.79 -11.75 12.15
N LYS A 47 -16.09 -11.33 13.38
CA LYS A 47 -16.56 -12.24 14.45
C LYS A 47 -17.83 -13.01 14.05
N SER A 48 -18.71 -12.41 13.23
CA SER A 48 -19.92 -13.07 12.74
C SER A 48 -19.65 -14.10 11.64
N LYS A 49 -18.68 -13.87 10.76
CA LYS A 49 -18.40 -14.70 9.58
C LYS A 49 -17.33 -15.75 9.84
N LEU A 50 -16.37 -15.45 10.71
CA LEU A 50 -15.26 -16.32 11.09
C LEU A 50 -15.17 -16.43 12.63
N PRO A 51 -16.20 -16.98 13.30
CA PRO A 51 -16.29 -16.96 14.77
C PRO A 51 -15.20 -17.79 15.46
N ARG A 52 -14.55 -18.71 14.74
CA ARG A 52 -13.47 -19.57 15.23
C ARG A 52 -12.07 -18.98 15.01
N VAL A 53 -11.97 -17.88 14.26
CA VAL A 53 -10.69 -17.34 13.79
C VAL A 53 -10.41 -16.02 14.49
N GLU A 54 -9.34 -15.98 15.26
CA GLU A 54 -8.92 -14.78 15.97
C GLU A 54 -8.11 -13.84 15.04
N PRO A 55 -8.57 -12.59 14.83
CA PRO A 55 -7.87 -11.66 13.95
C PRO A 55 -6.68 -11.00 14.66
N PHE A 56 -5.51 -11.03 14.01
CA PHE A 56 -4.32 -10.26 14.31
C PHE A 56 -4.14 -9.20 13.21
N TYR A 57 -4.44 -7.95 13.52
CA TYR A 57 -4.34 -6.86 12.55
C TYR A 57 -2.90 -6.70 12.05
N ALA A 58 -2.69 -6.78 10.73
CA ALA A 58 -1.39 -6.59 10.11
C ALA A 58 -1.02 -5.09 10.07
N VAL A 59 -0.18 -4.66 11.02
CA VAL A 59 0.13 -3.23 11.29
C VAL A 59 0.75 -2.54 10.08
N LYS A 60 1.57 -3.26 9.30
CA LYS A 60 2.14 -2.83 8.02
C LYS A 60 1.11 -2.26 7.02
N CYS A 61 -0.17 -2.58 7.17
CA CYS A 61 -1.24 -2.05 6.32
C CYS A 61 -1.53 -0.57 6.61
N ASN A 62 -1.62 -0.20 7.89
CA ASN A 62 -1.79 1.18 8.35
C ASN A 62 -1.46 1.24 9.85
N SER A 63 -0.38 1.94 10.20
CA SER A 63 0.12 2.08 11.57
C SER A 63 -0.34 3.37 12.25
N ASP A 64 -1.43 4.00 11.77
CA ASP A 64 -2.02 5.18 12.39
C ASP A 64 -2.27 4.95 13.91
N PRO A 65 -1.70 5.78 14.80
CA PRO A 65 -1.81 5.55 16.24
C PRO A 65 -3.24 5.52 16.76
N LEU A 66 -4.16 6.30 16.19
CA LEU A 66 -5.56 6.33 16.63
C LEU A 66 -6.29 5.05 16.22
N LEU A 67 -6.00 4.53 15.02
CA LEU A 67 -6.47 3.21 14.59
C LEU A 67 -5.95 2.11 15.53
N LEU A 68 -4.66 2.12 15.86
CA LEU A 68 -4.09 1.11 16.76
C LEU A 68 -4.74 1.16 18.15
N GLN A 69 -4.90 2.36 18.74
CA GLN A 69 -5.60 2.54 20.02
C GLN A 69 -7.05 2.05 19.97
N LEU A 70 -7.78 2.36 18.90
CA LEU A 70 -9.13 1.85 18.69
C LEU A 70 -9.13 0.32 18.63
N LEU A 71 -8.23 -0.29 17.87
CA LEU A 71 -8.14 -1.74 17.73
C LEU A 71 -7.81 -2.42 19.07
N VAL A 72 -6.90 -1.87 19.86
CA VAL A 72 -6.64 -2.32 21.24
C VAL A 72 -7.93 -2.28 22.06
N SER A 73 -8.67 -1.16 22.03
CA SER A 73 -9.93 -1.02 22.78
C SER A 73 -11.03 -2.00 22.35
N LEU A 74 -10.97 -2.52 21.12
CA LEU A 74 -11.89 -3.52 20.58
C LEU A 74 -11.44 -4.97 20.87
N GLY A 75 -10.29 -5.16 21.55
CA GLY A 75 -9.68 -6.45 21.83
C GLY A 75 -9.07 -7.12 20.59
N MET A 76 -8.60 -6.33 19.63
CA MET A 76 -7.88 -6.83 18.46
C MET A 76 -6.43 -7.16 18.84
N ARG A 77 -5.87 -8.19 18.19
CA ARG A 77 -4.46 -8.59 18.30
C ARG A 77 -3.65 -8.05 17.13
N PHE A 78 -2.33 -8.22 17.10
CA PHE A 78 -1.49 -7.55 16.10
C PHE A 78 -0.45 -8.47 15.44
N ASP A 79 -0.43 -8.48 14.11
CA ASP A 79 0.70 -8.95 13.31
C ASP A 79 1.66 -7.78 13.08
N CYS A 80 2.86 -7.91 13.66
CA CYS A 80 3.95 -6.97 13.48
C CYS A 80 5.07 -7.59 12.63
N ALA A 81 5.64 -6.79 11.72
CA ALA A 81 6.73 -7.16 10.85
C ALA A 81 8.07 -6.48 11.18
N SER A 82 8.08 -5.51 12.10
CA SER A 82 9.29 -4.76 12.47
C SER A 82 9.32 -4.36 13.94
N LYS A 83 10.50 -3.97 14.42
CA LYS A 83 10.67 -3.39 15.75
C LYS A 83 9.76 -2.17 15.96
N GLY A 84 9.68 -1.28 14.97
CA GLY A 84 8.87 -0.05 15.07
C GLY A 84 7.38 -0.35 15.15
N GLU A 85 6.90 -1.41 14.48
CA GLU A 85 5.51 -1.85 14.60
C GLU A 85 5.22 -2.42 16.00
N ILE A 86 6.13 -3.23 16.55
CA ILE A 86 6.01 -3.74 17.93
C ILE A 86 5.98 -2.57 18.93
N GLU A 87 6.89 -1.59 18.77
CA GLU A 87 6.89 -0.37 19.59
C GLU A 87 5.56 0.40 19.49
N ALA A 88 5.02 0.55 18.28
CA ALA A 88 3.77 1.28 18.05
C ALA A 88 2.56 0.61 18.72
N VAL A 89 2.42 -0.71 18.60
CA VAL A 89 1.27 -1.41 19.21
C VAL A 89 1.38 -1.50 20.73
N LEU A 90 2.59 -1.66 21.27
CA LEU A 90 2.82 -1.61 22.72
C LEU A 90 2.53 -0.21 23.28
N ALA A 91 2.94 0.85 22.55
CA ALA A 91 2.62 2.23 22.92
C ALA A 91 1.11 2.53 22.84
N ALA A 92 0.37 1.84 21.96
CA ALA A 92 -1.09 1.90 21.90
C ALA A 92 -1.79 1.12 23.03
N GLY A 93 -1.05 0.34 23.82
CA GLY A 93 -1.55 -0.41 24.97
C GLY A 93 -1.83 -1.89 24.72
N ALA A 94 -1.30 -2.48 23.63
CA ALA A 94 -1.41 -3.92 23.39
C ALA A 94 -0.59 -4.72 24.42
N ASP A 95 -1.09 -5.89 24.82
CA ASP A 95 -0.32 -6.84 25.59
C ASP A 95 0.67 -7.60 24.67
N PRO A 96 1.92 -7.87 25.09
CA PRO A 96 2.86 -8.64 24.28
C PRO A 96 2.35 -10.01 23.80
N SER A 97 1.48 -10.66 24.59
CA SER A 97 0.87 -11.96 24.24
C SER A 97 -0.17 -11.87 23.12
N ASP A 98 -0.65 -10.65 22.82
CA ASP A 98 -1.54 -10.34 21.71
C ASP A 98 -0.77 -9.97 20.43
N ILE A 99 0.55 -10.17 20.39
CA ILE A 99 1.40 -9.84 19.23
C ILE A 99 1.99 -11.13 18.64
N ILE A 100 1.90 -11.26 17.32
CA ILE A 100 2.71 -12.18 16.53
C ILE A 100 3.75 -11.39 15.74
N TYR A 101 5.03 -11.79 15.82
CA TYR A 101 6.09 -11.25 14.97
C TYR A 101 6.18 -12.07 13.68
N ALA A 102 5.28 -11.82 12.73
CA ALA A 102 5.08 -12.68 11.56
C ALA A 102 5.95 -12.36 10.34
N HIS A 103 7.07 -11.65 10.53
CA HIS A 103 8.09 -11.50 9.47
C HIS A 103 9.04 -12.71 9.48
N PRO A 104 9.15 -13.49 8.38
CA PRO A 104 9.99 -14.69 8.38
C PRO A 104 11.49 -14.41 8.51
N PHE A 105 11.98 -13.21 8.18
CA PHE A 105 13.40 -12.85 8.22
C PHE A 105 13.71 -11.67 9.14
N LYS A 106 14.22 -11.90 10.35
CA LYS A 106 14.31 -10.85 11.39
C LYS A 106 15.75 -10.40 11.64
N SER A 107 15.96 -9.12 11.93
CA SER A 107 17.29 -8.64 12.36
C SER A 107 17.66 -9.24 13.73
N ASN A 108 18.95 -9.54 13.98
CA ASN A 108 19.41 -9.94 15.32
C ASN A 108 19.05 -8.91 16.39
N THR A 109 19.17 -7.62 16.07
CA THR A 109 18.85 -6.54 17.02
C THR A 109 17.35 -6.49 17.32
N PHE A 110 16.51 -6.76 16.32
CA PHE A 110 15.05 -6.76 16.48
C PHE A 110 14.55 -8.02 17.17
N LEU A 111 15.20 -9.18 16.96
CA LEU A 111 14.95 -10.40 17.74
C LEU A 111 15.28 -10.22 19.23
N ARG A 112 16.42 -9.57 19.54
CA ARG A 112 16.75 -9.23 20.94
C ARG A 112 15.71 -8.31 21.56
N TYR A 113 15.21 -7.34 20.79
CA TYR A 113 14.15 -6.45 21.24
C TYR A 113 12.86 -7.23 21.52
N ALA A 114 12.38 -8.04 20.57
CA ALA A 114 11.19 -8.89 20.75
C ALA A 114 11.31 -9.79 21.98
N SER A 115 12.49 -10.36 22.23
CA SER A 115 12.78 -11.11 23.45
C SER A 115 12.69 -10.27 24.72
N ALA A 116 13.24 -9.06 24.71
CA ALA A 116 13.22 -8.16 25.87
C ALA A 116 11.81 -7.69 26.24
N VAL A 117 10.90 -7.57 25.26
CA VAL A 117 9.50 -7.18 25.48
C VAL A 117 8.52 -8.36 25.52
N ASN A 118 9.03 -9.60 25.54
CA ASN A 118 8.25 -10.84 25.61
C ASN A 118 7.26 -11.07 24.45
N VAL A 119 7.59 -10.62 23.24
CA VAL A 119 6.87 -11.01 22.01
C VAL A 119 7.50 -12.29 21.47
N ASP A 120 6.96 -13.43 21.91
CA ASP A 120 7.59 -14.75 21.75
C ASP A 120 7.05 -15.58 20.58
N LEU A 121 5.84 -15.28 20.08
CA LEU A 121 5.23 -15.96 18.93
C LEU A 121 5.74 -15.35 17.63
N MET A 122 6.41 -16.13 16.79
CA MET A 122 7.00 -15.62 15.55
C MET A 122 7.07 -16.65 14.43
N THR A 123 7.15 -16.18 13.20
CA THR A 123 7.23 -17.05 12.02
C THR A 123 8.67 -17.30 11.58
N PHE A 124 8.88 -18.39 10.85
CA PHE A 124 10.12 -18.67 10.10
C PHE A 124 9.80 -19.54 8.88
N ASP A 125 10.66 -19.50 7.87
CA ASP A 125 10.53 -20.33 6.66
C ASP A 125 11.87 -20.86 6.12
N SER A 126 12.99 -20.62 6.82
CA SER A 126 14.32 -21.03 6.38
C SER A 126 15.21 -21.54 7.52
N GLU A 127 16.18 -22.40 7.17
CA GLU A 127 17.14 -22.97 8.12
C GLU A 127 18.00 -21.86 8.77
N HIS A 128 18.42 -20.87 7.99
CA HIS A 128 19.19 -19.72 8.48
C HIS A 128 18.43 -18.90 9.53
N GLU A 129 17.13 -18.72 9.34
CA GLU A 129 16.31 -18.04 10.33
C GLU A 129 16.25 -18.85 11.63
N LEU A 130 16.06 -20.15 11.53
CA LEU A 130 15.97 -21.05 12.68
C LEU A 130 17.26 -21.03 13.51
N PHE A 131 18.44 -21.11 12.88
CA PHE A 131 19.73 -20.97 13.57
C PHE A 131 19.89 -19.60 14.25
N LYS A 132 19.43 -18.54 13.58
CA LYS A 132 19.49 -17.19 14.12
C LYS A 132 18.60 -17.03 15.35
N ILE A 133 17.36 -17.54 15.30
CA ILE A 133 16.44 -17.53 16.44
C ILE A 133 17.02 -18.38 17.58
N LYS A 134 17.53 -19.59 17.31
CA LYS A 134 18.16 -20.43 18.34
C LYS A 134 19.25 -19.69 19.11
N ARG A 135 20.06 -18.90 18.40
CA ARG A 135 21.16 -18.12 19.01
C ARG A 135 20.67 -16.93 19.84
N VAL A 136 19.58 -16.27 19.42
CA VAL A 136 19.18 -14.96 19.96
C VAL A 136 17.98 -15.05 20.91
N PHE A 137 16.99 -15.88 20.57
CA PHE A 137 15.75 -16.05 21.33
C PHE A 137 15.30 -17.53 21.33
N PRO A 138 16.06 -18.44 22.00
CA PRO A 138 15.85 -19.89 21.94
C PRO A 138 14.50 -20.38 22.50
N HIS A 139 13.82 -19.58 23.32
CA HIS A 139 12.54 -19.94 23.94
C HIS A 139 11.32 -19.44 23.15
N ALA A 140 11.53 -18.80 22.00
CA ALA A 140 10.45 -18.35 21.13
C ALA A 140 9.54 -19.51 20.70
N ARG A 141 8.24 -19.23 20.59
CA ARG A 141 7.24 -20.12 19.99
C ARG A 141 7.20 -19.87 18.49
N LEU A 142 7.50 -20.89 17.71
CA LEU A 142 7.69 -20.76 16.28
C LEU A 142 6.53 -21.30 15.47
N ILE A 143 6.14 -20.56 14.45
CA ILE A 143 5.17 -20.99 13.45
C ILE A 143 5.91 -21.15 12.11
N LEU A 144 5.90 -22.35 11.54
CA LEU A 144 6.48 -22.60 10.24
C LEU A 144 5.56 -22.01 9.16
N ARG A 145 6.06 -21.05 8.37
CA ARG A 145 5.31 -20.53 7.23
C ARG A 145 5.51 -21.41 6.00
N ILE A 146 4.42 -21.84 5.38
CA ILE A 146 4.44 -22.62 4.15
C ILE A 146 4.05 -21.79 2.92
N GLN A 147 4.59 -22.19 1.78
CA GLN A 147 4.27 -21.62 0.49
C GLN A 147 2.95 -22.21 -0.04
N ILE A 148 2.09 -21.35 -0.60
CA ILE A 148 0.86 -21.79 -1.30
C ILE A 148 1.03 -21.53 -2.80
N PRO A 149 1.17 -22.57 -3.63
CA PRO A 149 1.35 -22.42 -5.07
C PRO A 149 0.02 -22.15 -5.79
N ASP A 150 0.13 -21.49 -6.95
CA ASP A 150 -0.94 -21.28 -7.94
C ASP A 150 -2.14 -20.45 -7.44
N VAL A 151 -1.88 -19.46 -6.57
CA VAL A 151 -2.93 -18.55 -6.10
C VAL A 151 -2.94 -17.26 -6.93
N LYS A 152 -4.12 -16.88 -7.45
CA LYS A 152 -4.32 -15.59 -8.10
C LYS A 152 -4.60 -14.52 -7.04
N ALA A 153 -3.62 -13.64 -6.86
CA ALA A 153 -3.71 -12.48 -5.98
C ALA A 153 -3.03 -11.28 -6.65
N ALA A 154 -3.50 -10.07 -6.34
CA ALA A 154 -2.93 -8.84 -6.90
C ALA A 154 -1.46 -8.63 -6.45
N PHE A 155 -1.11 -9.15 -5.28
CA PHE A 155 0.25 -9.19 -4.74
C PHE A 155 0.58 -10.61 -4.26
N PRO A 156 1.18 -11.46 -5.12
CA PRO A 156 1.62 -12.79 -4.73
C PRO A 156 2.82 -12.69 -3.76
N LEU A 157 2.77 -13.46 -2.67
CA LEU A 157 3.82 -13.46 -1.63
C LEU A 157 4.62 -14.76 -1.61
N SER A 158 4.07 -15.84 -2.18
CA SER A 158 4.64 -17.19 -2.19
C SER A 158 5.99 -17.26 -2.92
N ASP A 159 6.28 -16.38 -3.87
CA ASP A 159 7.58 -16.38 -4.57
C ASP A 159 8.73 -15.91 -3.67
N LYS A 160 8.41 -15.13 -2.64
CA LYS A 160 9.40 -14.54 -1.72
C LYS A 160 9.44 -15.24 -0.36
N PHE A 161 8.31 -15.76 0.11
CA PHE A 161 8.15 -16.29 1.46
C PHE A 161 7.44 -17.64 1.48
N GLY A 162 7.79 -18.44 2.49
CA GLY A 162 7.19 -19.75 2.76
C GLY A 162 8.07 -20.91 2.33
N CYS A 163 8.15 -21.91 3.19
CA CYS A 163 8.81 -23.17 2.92
C CYS A 163 7.96 -24.00 1.95
N GLU A 164 8.58 -24.56 0.91
CA GLU A 164 7.91 -25.52 0.03
C GLU A 164 7.40 -26.72 0.84
N LEU A 165 6.21 -27.23 0.50
CA LEU A 165 5.58 -28.32 1.26
C LEU A 165 6.51 -29.54 1.41
N LYS A 166 7.20 -29.94 0.34
CA LYS A 166 8.17 -31.05 0.33
C LYS A 166 9.39 -30.84 1.25
N GLN A 167 9.70 -29.60 1.62
CA GLN A 167 10.82 -29.25 2.49
C GLN A 167 10.42 -29.15 3.97
N THR A 168 9.13 -29.07 4.28
CA THR A 168 8.62 -28.88 5.65
C THR A 168 9.11 -29.96 6.61
N LYS A 169 9.09 -31.24 6.21
CA LYS A 169 9.61 -32.34 7.02
C LYS A 169 11.09 -32.14 7.40
N LYS A 170 11.93 -31.75 6.44
CA LYS A 170 13.36 -31.47 6.68
C LYS A 170 13.51 -30.31 7.67
N MET A 171 12.74 -29.25 7.48
CA MET A 171 12.75 -28.07 8.34
C MET A 171 12.36 -28.40 9.78
N LEU A 172 11.32 -29.23 9.97
CA LEU A 172 10.85 -29.65 11.29
C LEU A 172 11.83 -30.59 11.99
N LEU A 173 12.47 -31.51 11.26
CA LEU A 173 13.53 -32.36 11.81
C LEU A 173 14.73 -31.53 12.29
N LEU A 174 15.10 -30.49 11.54
CA LEU A 174 16.14 -29.54 11.98
C LEU A 174 15.71 -28.75 13.22
N ALA A 175 14.48 -28.25 13.27
CA ALA A 175 13.96 -27.57 14.44
C ALA A 175 13.96 -28.48 15.68
N TYR A 176 13.61 -29.76 15.49
CA TYR A 176 13.59 -30.75 16.56
C TYR A 176 14.99 -31.02 17.09
N SER A 177 15.99 -31.23 16.21
CA SER A 177 17.38 -31.45 16.62
C SER A 177 18.00 -30.24 17.32
N LEU A 178 17.51 -29.04 17.03
CA LEU A 178 17.90 -27.79 17.70
C LEU A 178 17.13 -27.54 19.01
N ASN A 179 16.20 -28.42 19.41
CA ASN A 179 15.30 -28.22 20.56
C ASN A 179 14.54 -26.88 20.48
N MET A 180 13.99 -26.57 19.31
CA MET A 180 13.16 -25.38 19.10
C MET A 180 11.69 -25.69 19.35
N ASN A 181 10.95 -24.74 19.91
CA ASN A 181 9.52 -24.92 20.18
C ASN A 181 8.68 -24.49 18.97
N VAL A 182 8.47 -25.40 18.01
CA VAL A 182 7.54 -25.17 16.89
C VAL A 182 6.12 -25.54 17.32
N VAL A 183 5.21 -24.57 17.28
CA VAL A 183 3.85 -24.68 17.81
C VAL A 183 2.77 -24.71 16.73
N GLY A 184 3.13 -24.53 15.45
CA GLY A 184 2.12 -24.36 14.42
C GLY A 184 2.63 -24.12 13.01
N VAL A 185 1.66 -23.87 12.12
CA VAL A 185 1.87 -23.57 10.70
C VAL A 185 1.14 -22.29 10.33
N SER A 186 1.76 -21.48 9.48
CA SER A 186 1.13 -20.32 8.84
C SER A 186 1.17 -20.42 7.32
N PHE A 187 0.26 -19.73 6.66
CA PHE A 187 0.35 -19.47 5.22
C PHE A 187 -0.22 -18.09 4.89
N HIS A 188 -0.04 -17.62 3.65
CA HIS A 188 -0.71 -16.42 3.16
C HIS A 188 -1.06 -16.59 1.68
N VAL A 189 -2.33 -16.44 1.33
CA VAL A 189 -2.85 -16.63 -0.05
C VAL A 189 -2.58 -15.44 -1.00
N GLY A 190 -1.63 -14.57 -0.66
CA GLY A 190 -1.41 -13.28 -1.33
C GLY A 190 -2.43 -12.19 -0.98
N SER A 191 -2.05 -10.92 -1.18
CA SER A 191 -2.92 -9.77 -0.87
C SER A 191 -3.93 -9.52 -2.00
N LEU A 192 -5.17 -9.20 -1.63
CA LEU A 192 -6.31 -9.07 -2.54
C LEU A 192 -6.49 -10.35 -3.36
N CYS A 193 -6.66 -11.47 -2.67
CA CYS A 193 -6.90 -12.76 -3.29
C CYS A 193 -8.25 -12.74 -4.02
N GLU A 194 -8.27 -13.26 -5.26
CA GLU A 194 -9.49 -13.31 -6.08
C GLU A 194 -10.18 -14.67 -6.04
N GLN A 195 -9.56 -15.65 -5.37
CA GLN A 195 -9.96 -17.05 -5.39
C GLN A 195 -10.31 -17.54 -3.97
N PRO A 196 -11.59 -17.50 -3.58
CA PRO A 196 -12.02 -17.96 -2.25
C PRO A 196 -11.56 -19.39 -1.89
N TYR A 197 -11.55 -20.31 -2.86
CA TYR A 197 -11.14 -21.71 -2.65
C TYR A 197 -9.63 -21.90 -2.37
N ALA A 198 -8.80 -20.86 -2.59
CA ALA A 198 -7.37 -20.92 -2.29
C ALA A 198 -7.11 -21.18 -0.80
N TYR A 199 -7.98 -20.68 0.08
CA TYR A 199 -7.91 -20.98 1.52
C TYR A 199 -8.16 -22.44 1.83
N SER A 200 -9.12 -23.11 1.17
CA SER A 200 -9.38 -24.53 1.40
C SER A 200 -8.17 -25.39 1.03
N LYS A 201 -7.53 -25.10 -0.11
CA LYS A 201 -6.27 -25.75 -0.53
C LYS A 201 -5.17 -25.53 0.53
N ALA A 202 -5.01 -24.30 0.99
CA ALA A 202 -3.97 -23.95 1.95
C ALA A 202 -4.18 -24.58 3.33
N ILE A 203 -5.44 -24.66 3.82
CA ILE A 203 -5.78 -25.32 5.08
C ILE A 203 -5.53 -26.83 4.98
N SER A 204 -5.89 -27.48 3.87
CA SER A 204 -5.57 -28.89 3.62
C SER A 204 -4.05 -29.13 3.64
N MET A 205 -3.27 -28.30 2.96
CA MET A 205 -1.81 -28.39 2.98
C MET A 205 -1.24 -28.17 4.39
N ALA A 206 -1.79 -27.23 5.16
CA ALA A 206 -1.37 -27.03 6.54
C ALA A 206 -1.67 -28.27 7.39
N LYS A 207 -2.80 -28.95 7.16
CA LYS A 207 -3.13 -30.21 7.84
C LYS A 207 -2.10 -31.31 7.57
N GLU A 208 -1.62 -31.46 6.33
CA GLU A 208 -0.54 -32.41 6.00
C GLU A 208 0.75 -32.13 6.81
N VAL A 209 1.05 -30.84 7.05
CA VAL A 209 2.22 -30.44 7.86
C VAL A 209 1.98 -30.70 9.34
N PHE A 210 0.77 -30.48 9.86
CA PHE A 210 0.40 -30.88 11.23
C PHE A 210 0.60 -32.38 11.43
N GLU A 211 0.12 -33.22 10.51
CA GLU A 211 0.30 -34.68 10.58
C GLU A 211 1.77 -35.08 10.52
N THR A 212 2.54 -34.44 9.64
CA THR A 212 4.00 -34.66 9.57
C THR A 212 4.68 -34.27 10.89
N ALA A 213 4.28 -33.16 11.52
CA ALA A 213 4.85 -32.69 12.77
C ALA A 213 4.60 -33.67 13.93
N GLU A 214 3.40 -34.25 14.01
CA GLU A 214 3.07 -35.29 14.99
C GLU A 214 3.99 -36.52 14.85
N THR A 215 4.31 -36.96 13.62
CA THR A 215 5.25 -38.09 13.41
C THR A 215 6.68 -37.81 13.87
N ILE A 216 7.05 -36.53 14.00
CA ILE A 216 8.38 -36.10 14.48
C ILE A 216 8.38 -35.94 16.02
N GLY A 217 7.19 -35.82 16.64
CA GLY A 217 7.04 -35.61 18.08
C GLY A 217 6.70 -34.16 18.46
N TYR A 218 6.24 -33.33 17.51
CA TYR A 218 5.64 -32.03 17.82
C TYR A 218 4.13 -32.16 18.00
N HIS A 219 3.59 -31.39 18.95
CA HIS A 219 2.15 -31.20 19.08
C HIS A 219 1.78 -29.76 18.75
N PHE A 220 1.30 -29.53 17.53
CA PHE A 220 0.95 -28.18 17.09
C PHE A 220 -0.38 -27.72 17.67
N THR A 221 -0.43 -26.47 18.11
CA THR A 221 -1.57 -25.84 18.77
C THR A 221 -2.06 -24.59 18.04
N VAL A 222 -1.35 -24.12 17.01
CA VAL A 222 -1.71 -22.89 16.28
C VAL A 222 -1.75 -23.13 14.77
N LEU A 223 -2.86 -22.78 14.14
CA LEU A 223 -2.95 -22.58 12.70
C LEU A 223 -3.16 -21.10 12.42
N ASP A 224 -2.30 -20.53 11.59
CA ASP A 224 -2.44 -19.17 11.11
C ASP A 224 -2.79 -19.16 9.61
N ILE A 225 -3.99 -18.69 9.29
CA ILE A 225 -4.50 -18.66 7.91
C ILE A 225 -4.13 -17.37 7.16
N GLY A 226 -3.32 -16.51 7.76
CA GLY A 226 -2.74 -15.31 7.15
C GLY A 226 -3.77 -14.27 6.73
N GLY A 227 -3.37 -13.41 5.80
CA GLY A 227 -4.17 -12.32 5.23
C GLY A 227 -4.65 -12.60 3.81
N GLY A 228 -5.06 -11.52 3.13
CA GLY A 228 -5.55 -11.57 1.74
C GLY A 228 -7.02 -11.21 1.55
N TYR A 229 -7.74 -11.04 2.65
CA TYR A 229 -9.16 -10.65 2.67
C TYR A 229 -9.37 -9.24 2.09
N PRO A 230 -10.44 -9.03 1.31
CA PRO A 230 -10.71 -7.74 0.69
C PRO A 230 -11.31 -6.76 1.70
N GLY A 231 -10.91 -5.49 1.64
CA GLY A 231 -11.37 -4.45 2.57
C GLY A 231 -11.96 -3.20 1.94
N SER A 232 -12.12 -3.19 0.62
CA SER A 232 -12.68 -2.06 -0.14
C SER A 232 -14.22 -2.05 -0.04
N SER A 233 -14.81 -0.86 -0.15
CA SER A 233 -16.27 -0.72 -0.14
C SER A 233 -16.94 -1.57 -1.23
N GLY A 234 -17.85 -2.45 -0.82
CA GLY A 234 -18.56 -3.37 -1.72
C GLY A 234 -17.94 -4.77 -1.86
N SER A 235 -16.85 -5.09 -1.16
CA SER A 235 -16.23 -6.42 -1.20
C SER A 235 -16.83 -7.47 -0.27
N GLN A 236 -18.01 -7.19 0.32
CA GLN A 236 -18.65 -8.07 1.32
C GLN A 236 -18.99 -9.45 0.77
N ASP A 237 -19.52 -9.53 -0.46
CA ASP A 237 -19.85 -10.81 -1.11
C ASP A 237 -18.60 -11.70 -1.30
N MET A 238 -17.47 -11.09 -1.68
CA MET A 238 -16.21 -11.82 -1.81
C MET A 238 -15.70 -12.32 -0.44
N PHE A 239 -15.76 -11.49 0.59
CA PHE A 239 -15.39 -11.90 1.95
C PHE A 239 -16.30 -13.02 2.48
N ASP A 240 -17.61 -12.94 2.24
CA ASP A 240 -18.57 -13.97 2.63
C ASP A 240 -18.26 -15.33 1.96
N LYS A 241 -17.92 -15.31 0.66
CA LYS A 241 -17.45 -16.50 -0.06
C LYS A 241 -16.17 -17.05 0.55
N MET A 242 -15.17 -16.22 0.83
CA MET A 242 -13.94 -16.65 1.51
C MET A 242 -14.24 -17.28 2.87
N ALA A 243 -15.08 -16.63 3.68
CA ALA A 243 -15.46 -17.14 4.99
C ALA A 243 -16.20 -18.47 4.91
N TYR A 244 -17.04 -18.67 3.90
CA TYR A 244 -17.70 -19.96 3.64
C TYR A 244 -16.67 -21.08 3.41
N TYR A 245 -15.74 -20.90 2.47
CA TYR A 245 -14.72 -21.89 2.15
C TYR A 245 -13.74 -22.16 3.30
N ILE A 246 -13.39 -21.12 4.06
CA ILE A 246 -12.57 -21.23 5.27
C ILE A 246 -13.30 -22.05 6.32
N ASN A 247 -14.54 -21.70 6.67
CA ASN A 247 -15.29 -22.41 7.71
C ASN A 247 -15.50 -23.89 7.36
N GLN A 248 -15.84 -24.19 6.10
CA GLN A 248 -16.00 -25.58 5.65
C GLN A 248 -14.68 -26.35 5.81
N SER A 249 -13.57 -25.80 5.31
CA SER A 249 -12.26 -26.47 5.38
C SER A 249 -11.73 -26.59 6.81
N LEU A 250 -11.99 -25.61 7.68
CA LEU A 250 -11.68 -25.70 9.10
C LEU A 250 -12.51 -26.77 9.81
N GLU A 251 -13.74 -27.05 9.38
CA GLU A 251 -14.53 -28.15 9.94
C GLU A 251 -13.94 -29.51 9.52
N ASP A 252 -13.57 -29.64 8.25
CA ASP A 252 -13.03 -30.88 7.68
C ASP A 252 -11.65 -31.26 8.26
N HIS A 253 -10.75 -30.28 8.42
CA HIS A 253 -9.34 -30.55 8.77
C HIS A 253 -8.98 -30.23 10.22
N PHE A 254 -9.69 -29.29 10.85
CA PHE A 254 -9.39 -28.80 12.19
C PHE A 254 -10.68 -28.66 13.01
N PRO A 255 -11.46 -29.74 13.24
CA PRO A 255 -12.80 -29.65 13.84
C PRO A 255 -12.79 -28.98 15.23
N LYS A 256 -13.93 -28.42 15.64
CA LYS A 256 -14.04 -27.80 16.97
C LYS A 256 -13.64 -28.77 18.08
N GLY A 257 -12.83 -28.32 19.02
CA GLY A 257 -12.35 -29.15 20.13
C GLY A 257 -11.07 -29.95 19.84
N CYS A 258 -10.49 -29.87 18.64
CA CYS A 258 -9.21 -30.53 18.32
C CYS A 258 -7.97 -29.93 19.03
N GLY A 259 -8.15 -28.92 19.89
CA GLY A 259 -7.06 -28.26 20.61
C GLY A 259 -6.28 -27.22 19.82
N VAL A 260 -6.61 -27.00 18.53
CA VAL A 260 -5.92 -26.02 17.67
C VAL A 260 -6.61 -24.66 17.73
N ARG A 261 -5.85 -23.63 18.10
CA ARG A 261 -6.23 -22.22 18.01
C ARG A 261 -6.03 -21.74 16.56
N ILE A 262 -7.08 -21.16 15.97
CA ILE A 262 -7.03 -20.62 14.60
C ILE A 262 -6.89 -19.10 14.67
N ILE A 263 -5.86 -18.57 14.04
CA ILE A 263 -5.60 -17.13 13.93
C ILE A 263 -5.54 -16.71 12.45
N ALA A 264 -5.65 -15.42 12.18
CA ALA A 264 -5.47 -14.84 10.85
C ALA A 264 -4.84 -13.45 10.93
N GLU A 265 -4.33 -12.95 9.80
CA GLU A 265 -3.62 -11.67 9.71
C GLU A 265 -4.34 -10.63 8.82
N PRO A 266 -5.59 -10.22 9.13
CA PRO A 266 -6.30 -9.25 8.29
C PRO A 266 -5.68 -7.85 8.38
N GLY A 267 -5.04 -7.41 7.30
CA GLY A 267 -4.61 -6.01 7.12
C GLY A 267 -5.68 -5.18 6.42
N CYS A 268 -5.66 -5.17 5.08
CA CYS A 268 -6.52 -4.26 4.32
C CYS A 268 -8.00 -4.45 4.56
N TYR A 269 -8.45 -5.67 4.89
CA TYR A 269 -9.82 -5.91 5.38
C TYR A 269 -10.29 -4.84 6.37
N VAL A 270 -9.47 -4.55 7.38
CA VAL A 270 -9.79 -3.60 8.46
C VAL A 270 -9.70 -2.16 7.95
N ALA A 271 -8.58 -1.77 7.34
CA ALA A 271 -8.25 -0.36 7.13
C ALA A 271 -8.67 0.23 5.77
N CYS A 272 -8.73 -0.56 4.69
CA CYS A 272 -8.83 -0.06 3.30
C CYS A 272 -9.97 0.97 3.09
N SER A 273 -11.23 0.65 3.44
CA SER A 273 -12.37 1.58 3.26
C SER A 273 -12.60 2.57 4.39
N ALA A 274 -11.79 2.53 5.45
CA ALA A 274 -11.96 3.45 6.58
C ALA A 274 -11.34 4.82 6.28
N TYR A 275 -10.38 4.92 5.36
CA TYR A 275 -9.65 6.16 5.09
C TYR A 275 -10.09 6.78 3.76
N ASN A 276 -10.47 8.05 3.81
CA ASN A 276 -10.88 8.84 2.64
C ASN A 276 -9.82 9.91 2.43
N LEU A 277 -9.09 9.83 1.32
CA LEU A 277 -8.08 10.84 0.96
C LEU A 277 -8.77 12.00 0.25
N VAL A 278 -8.59 13.22 0.75
CA VAL A 278 -9.08 14.44 0.11
C VAL A 278 -7.92 15.15 -0.55
N ILE A 279 -7.99 15.28 -1.87
CA ILE A 279 -7.00 16.00 -2.69
C ILE A 279 -7.61 17.26 -3.30
N LYS A 280 -6.76 18.26 -3.56
CA LYS A 280 -7.11 19.49 -4.26
C LYS A 280 -6.51 19.48 -5.65
N ILE A 281 -7.27 19.93 -6.64
CA ILE A 281 -6.72 20.28 -7.95
C ILE A 281 -6.05 21.64 -7.85
N LEU A 282 -4.73 21.66 -8.02
CA LEU A 282 -3.88 22.86 -7.99
C LEU A 282 -3.92 23.62 -9.31
N GLY A 283 -4.11 22.91 -10.42
CA GLY A 283 -4.08 23.54 -11.73
C GLY A 283 -4.70 22.69 -12.82
N LYS A 284 -5.01 23.35 -13.94
CA LYS A 284 -5.56 22.74 -15.16
C LYS A 284 -4.77 23.24 -16.36
N LYS A 285 -4.37 22.32 -17.24
CA LYS A 285 -3.79 22.62 -18.55
C LYS A 285 -4.66 22.00 -19.63
N ILE A 286 -5.07 22.82 -20.60
CA ILE A 286 -5.83 22.36 -21.76
C ILE A 286 -4.84 22.08 -22.90
N VAL A 287 -4.90 20.88 -23.45
CA VAL A 287 -4.10 20.47 -24.61
C VAL A 287 -5.05 20.20 -25.75
N ARG A 288 -4.92 20.97 -26.83
CA ARG A 288 -5.58 20.70 -28.10
C ARG A 288 -4.65 19.80 -28.90
N GLU A 289 -5.06 18.58 -29.18
CA GLU A 289 -4.36 17.76 -30.17
C GLU A 289 -4.66 18.37 -31.55
N ASN A 290 -3.65 19.00 -32.14
CA ASN A 290 -3.60 19.19 -33.58
C ASN A 290 -2.98 17.91 -34.12
N ASP A 291 -3.82 17.04 -34.69
CA ASP A 291 -3.28 16.00 -35.54
C ASP A 291 -2.60 16.68 -36.73
N SER A 292 -1.46 16.13 -37.12
CA SER A 292 -0.68 16.46 -38.32
C SER A 292 -1.55 16.97 -39.47
N ALA A 293 -1.09 18.04 -40.13
CA ALA A 293 -1.69 18.58 -41.33
C ALA A 293 -1.91 17.46 -42.36
N ASP A 294 -3.16 17.00 -42.52
CA ASP A 294 -3.74 16.33 -43.70
C ASP A 294 -5.00 15.50 -43.33
N ASP A 295 -6.00 16.06 -42.63
CA ASP A 295 -7.40 15.57 -42.71
C ASP A 295 -8.39 16.55 -42.02
N ASP A 296 -9.19 17.29 -42.81
CA ASP A 296 -10.17 18.30 -42.35
C ASP A 296 -11.43 17.69 -41.69
N SER A 297 -11.45 16.39 -41.37
CA SER A 297 -12.66 15.69 -40.91
C SER A 297 -12.71 15.30 -39.42
N TYR A 298 -11.67 15.58 -38.62
CA TYR A 298 -11.64 15.15 -37.21
C TYR A 298 -11.72 16.31 -36.20
N LYS A 299 -12.79 16.31 -35.40
CA LYS A 299 -12.97 17.21 -34.24
C LYS A 299 -11.71 17.18 -33.36
N SER A 300 -11.03 18.33 -33.24
CA SER A 300 -9.89 18.52 -32.32
C SER A 300 -10.24 17.98 -30.93
N LYS A 301 -9.59 16.88 -30.54
CA LYS A 301 -9.80 16.28 -29.22
C LYS A 301 -9.08 17.15 -28.20
N THR A 302 -9.86 17.97 -27.50
CA THR A 302 -9.37 18.74 -26.36
C THR A 302 -9.19 17.80 -25.17
N LYS A 303 -7.97 17.69 -24.65
CA LYS A 303 -7.64 16.94 -23.43
C LYS A 303 -7.39 17.91 -22.28
N CYS A 304 -8.01 17.66 -21.14
CA CYS A 304 -7.73 18.41 -19.91
C CYS A 304 -6.73 17.63 -19.04
N LEU A 305 -5.64 18.28 -18.67
CA LEU A 305 -4.67 17.78 -17.72
C LEU A 305 -4.90 18.53 -16.40
N TYR A 306 -5.10 17.82 -15.30
CA TYR A 306 -5.24 18.41 -13.98
C TYR A 306 -4.07 18.02 -13.11
N TYR A 307 -3.59 18.94 -12.29
CA TYR A 307 -2.49 18.73 -11.36
C TYR A 307 -3.04 18.67 -9.94
N MET A 308 -2.68 17.64 -9.19
CA MET A 308 -3.12 17.39 -7.82
C MET A 308 -1.96 17.50 -6.83
N ASN A 309 -2.31 17.82 -5.59
CA ASN A 309 -1.41 18.06 -4.45
C ASN A 309 -0.91 16.80 -3.72
N ASP A 310 -1.15 15.62 -4.29
CA ASP A 310 -0.67 14.32 -3.81
C ASP A 310 -0.38 13.42 -5.02
N GLY A 311 0.41 12.36 -4.84
CA GLY A 311 0.93 11.59 -5.96
C GLY A 311 1.55 10.25 -5.58
N VAL A 312 2.31 9.67 -6.51
CA VAL A 312 2.88 8.31 -6.38
C VAL A 312 4.00 8.19 -5.36
N TYR A 313 4.57 9.32 -4.94
CA TYR A 313 5.51 9.41 -3.82
C TYR A 313 4.82 9.62 -2.47
N GLY A 314 3.52 9.90 -2.49
CA GLY A 314 2.67 10.01 -1.31
C GLY A 314 1.63 8.88 -1.29
N SER A 315 0.37 9.25 -1.26
CA SER A 315 -0.74 8.31 -1.03
C SER A 315 -1.00 7.35 -2.20
N PHE A 316 -0.54 7.67 -3.41
CA PHE A 316 -0.71 6.86 -4.61
C PHE A 316 0.50 5.95 -4.89
N GLY A 317 1.15 5.46 -3.83
CA GLY A 317 2.32 4.58 -3.91
C GLY A 317 2.14 3.34 -4.77
N TYR A 318 3.22 2.59 -4.97
CA TYR A 318 3.25 1.43 -5.86
C TYR A 318 2.07 0.46 -5.65
N GLY A 319 1.34 0.18 -6.73
CA GLY A 319 0.22 -0.76 -6.73
C GLY A 319 -1.09 -0.20 -6.20
N PHE A 320 -1.20 1.11 -5.94
CA PHE A 320 -2.45 1.75 -5.48
C PHE A 320 -3.63 1.41 -6.41
N GLU A 321 -3.40 1.30 -7.72
CA GLU A 321 -4.42 1.00 -8.73
C GLU A 321 -5.09 -0.36 -8.52
N LYS A 322 -4.36 -1.32 -7.93
CA LYS A 322 -4.84 -2.68 -7.69
C LYS A 322 -5.91 -2.76 -6.59
N TYR A 323 -5.98 -1.74 -5.74
CA TYR A 323 -6.97 -1.68 -4.65
C TYR A 323 -8.35 -1.19 -5.12
N GLY A 324 -8.49 -0.83 -6.41
CA GLY A 324 -9.77 -0.48 -7.01
C GLY A 324 -10.35 0.84 -6.50
N PHE A 325 -9.50 1.80 -6.11
CA PHE A 325 -9.94 3.11 -5.67
C PHE A 325 -10.73 3.82 -6.76
N ARG A 326 -11.79 4.53 -6.36
CA ARG A 326 -12.61 5.36 -7.25
C ARG A 326 -12.59 6.79 -6.76
N MET A 327 -11.91 7.65 -7.52
CA MET A 327 -11.92 9.08 -7.29
C MET A 327 -13.32 9.64 -7.56
N LYS A 328 -13.84 10.40 -6.60
CA LYS A 328 -15.16 11.03 -6.69
C LYS A 328 -15.03 12.54 -6.49
N PRO A 329 -15.50 13.36 -7.45
CA PRO A 329 -15.51 14.80 -7.24
C PRO A 329 -16.45 15.16 -6.10
N LEU A 330 -16.08 16.13 -5.27
CA LEU A 330 -16.93 16.71 -4.22
C LEU A 330 -17.97 17.69 -4.80
N LEU A 331 -18.64 17.28 -5.88
CA LEU A 331 -19.70 18.03 -6.54
C LEU A 331 -21.05 17.34 -6.32
N SER A 332 -22.12 18.13 -6.19
CA SER A 332 -23.46 17.58 -6.14
C SER A 332 -23.83 16.90 -7.46
N LYS A 333 -24.78 15.96 -7.44
CA LYS A 333 -25.24 15.28 -8.66
C LYS A 333 -25.77 16.27 -9.71
N SER A 334 -26.44 17.35 -9.28
CA SER A 334 -26.92 18.40 -10.19
C SER A 334 -25.77 19.19 -10.80
N GLN A 335 -24.75 19.54 -10.00
CA GLN A 335 -23.53 20.22 -10.48
C GLN A 335 -22.74 19.35 -11.47
N ILE A 336 -22.72 18.03 -11.28
CA ILE A 336 -22.08 17.09 -12.21
C ILE A 336 -22.88 17.02 -13.52
N ALA A 337 -24.20 16.85 -13.42
CA ALA A 337 -25.08 16.71 -14.58
C ALA A 337 -25.13 17.96 -15.47
N SER A 338 -24.93 19.14 -14.88
CA SER A 338 -24.92 20.42 -15.61
C SER A 338 -23.59 20.73 -16.30
N ARG A 339 -22.55 19.91 -16.14
CA ARG A 339 -21.20 20.20 -16.64
C ARG A 339 -20.81 19.31 -17.82
N PRO A 340 -20.11 19.85 -18.84
CA PRO A 340 -19.59 19.06 -19.94
C PRO A 340 -18.51 18.08 -19.47
N THR A 341 -18.54 16.86 -19.99
CA THR A 341 -17.55 15.82 -19.70
C THR A 341 -16.44 15.83 -20.75
N SER A 342 -15.18 15.81 -20.31
CA SER A 342 -14.03 15.67 -21.22
C SER A 342 -13.12 14.51 -20.80
N CYS A 343 -12.48 13.90 -21.78
CA CYS A 343 -11.38 12.97 -21.52
C CYS A 343 -10.25 13.75 -20.83
N SER A 344 -9.89 13.32 -19.62
CA SER A 344 -8.98 14.07 -18.76
C SER A 344 -7.90 13.16 -18.16
N LYS A 345 -6.76 13.75 -17.82
CA LYS A 345 -5.66 13.07 -17.11
C LYS A 345 -5.33 13.81 -15.83
N LEU A 346 -5.04 13.06 -14.79
CA LEU A 346 -4.56 13.58 -13.51
C LEU A 346 -3.04 13.41 -13.45
N TRP A 347 -2.36 14.44 -12.96
CA TRP A 347 -0.91 14.49 -12.77
C TRP A 347 -0.60 14.92 -11.35
N GLU A 348 0.45 14.34 -10.78
CA GLU A 348 0.99 14.82 -9.52
C GLU A 348 1.79 16.11 -9.71
N ASP A 349 1.85 16.93 -8.66
CA ASP A 349 2.87 17.98 -8.56
C ASP A 349 4.14 17.40 -7.89
N LEU A 350 5.18 17.17 -8.70
CA LEU A 350 6.48 16.66 -8.25
C LEU A 350 7.20 17.62 -7.29
N ALA A 351 6.91 18.93 -7.33
CA ALA A 351 7.50 19.89 -6.40
C ALA A 351 6.84 19.81 -5.02
N ALA A 352 5.53 19.52 -4.96
CA ALA A 352 4.83 19.26 -3.70
C ALA A 352 5.25 17.91 -3.07
N ALA A 353 5.60 16.92 -3.90
CA ALA A 353 6.10 15.62 -3.44
C ALA A 353 7.42 15.70 -2.65
N GLN A 354 8.23 16.75 -2.82
CA GLN A 354 9.46 16.95 -2.05
C GLN A 354 9.24 17.31 -0.57
N ILE A 355 8.01 17.65 -0.16
CA ILE A 355 7.68 17.95 1.24
C ILE A 355 7.43 16.67 2.05
N ALA A 356 7.20 15.52 1.39
CA ALA A 356 7.11 14.22 2.03
C ALA A 356 8.41 13.42 1.81
N SER A 357 9.24 13.38 2.85
CA SER A 357 10.48 12.60 3.02
C SER A 357 10.90 11.67 1.87
N LEU A 358 11.97 12.02 1.15
CA LEU A 358 12.76 11.04 0.40
C LEU A 358 14.26 11.26 0.59
N THR A 359 14.86 10.39 1.38
CA THR A 359 16.17 9.86 1.05
C THR A 359 16.04 8.98 -0.20
N THR A 360 16.90 9.27 -1.17
CA THR A 360 17.26 8.51 -2.39
C THR A 360 16.26 8.47 -3.55
N ALA A 361 16.68 9.20 -4.59
CA ALA A 361 16.07 9.36 -5.88
C ALA A 361 16.20 8.13 -6.78
N SER A 362 15.15 7.87 -7.56
CA SER A 362 15.25 7.25 -8.87
C SER A 362 14.16 7.85 -9.75
N PHE A 363 14.56 8.72 -10.67
CA PHE A 363 13.70 9.31 -11.70
C PHE A 363 13.12 8.20 -12.57
N LEU A 364 11.83 7.89 -12.37
CA LEU A 364 11.04 7.11 -13.29
C LEU A 364 9.78 7.90 -13.64
N ARG A 365 9.60 8.12 -14.94
CA ARG A 365 8.47 8.81 -15.54
C ARG A 365 7.25 7.89 -15.48
N TRP A 366 6.35 8.08 -14.52
CA TRP A 366 5.11 7.31 -14.43
C TRP A 366 3.94 8.16 -14.90
N LYS A 367 3.22 7.65 -15.90
CA LYS A 367 2.02 8.23 -16.46
C LYS A 367 0.84 7.52 -15.81
N LEU A 368 0.04 8.24 -15.02
CA LEU A 368 -1.26 7.77 -14.56
C LEU A 368 -2.19 7.66 -15.78
N GLU A 369 -2.20 6.51 -16.46
CA GLU A 369 -3.12 6.21 -17.56
C GLU A 369 -4.44 5.62 -17.05
N ASN A 370 -5.10 6.33 -16.15
CA ASN A 370 -6.52 6.10 -15.88
C ASN A 370 -7.30 7.19 -16.64
N ILE A 371 -8.05 6.79 -17.67
CA ILE A 371 -8.98 7.68 -18.37
C ILE A 371 -10.15 7.95 -17.42
N LEU A 372 -10.08 9.02 -16.65
CA LEU A 372 -11.23 9.55 -15.93
C LEU A 372 -11.93 10.59 -16.80
N TYR A 373 -13.23 10.39 -17.02
CA TYR A 373 -14.12 11.42 -17.54
C TYR A 373 -14.37 12.41 -16.41
N LEU A 374 -13.66 13.54 -16.43
CA LEU A 374 -13.83 14.62 -15.46
C LEU A 374 -14.74 15.69 -16.07
N THR A 375 -15.65 16.23 -15.26
CA THR A 375 -16.51 17.35 -15.65
C THR A 375 -15.70 18.64 -15.60
N THR A 376 -15.59 19.32 -16.72
CA THR A 376 -14.84 20.57 -16.82
C THR A 376 -15.73 21.76 -16.50
N TRP A 377 -15.13 22.82 -15.97
CA TRP A 377 -15.70 24.17 -15.98
C TRP A 377 -15.04 24.97 -17.11
N GLU A 378 -15.85 25.63 -17.92
CA GLU A 378 -15.43 26.66 -18.87
C GLU A 378 -16.22 27.95 -18.57
N PRO A 379 -15.55 29.09 -18.35
CA PRO A 379 -16.20 30.39 -18.41
C PRO A 379 -16.39 30.78 -19.88
N THR A 380 -17.60 31.15 -20.28
CA THR A 380 -17.89 31.75 -21.59
C THR A 380 -17.27 33.15 -21.65
N LEU A 381 -16.14 33.30 -22.34
CA LEU A 381 -15.56 34.61 -22.67
C LEU A 381 -16.09 35.09 -24.03
N SER A 382 -16.69 36.28 -24.04
CA SER A 382 -17.20 36.95 -25.24
C SER A 382 -16.05 37.44 -26.14
N ALA A 383 -16.16 37.19 -27.43
CA ALA A 383 -15.17 37.56 -28.45
C ALA A 383 -15.12 39.07 -28.69
N SER A 384 -14.16 39.77 -28.06
CA SER A 384 -13.62 41.03 -28.56
C SER A 384 -12.36 41.42 -27.81
N GLN A 385 -11.19 41.14 -28.38
CA GLN A 385 -9.96 41.96 -28.34
C GLN A 385 -8.77 41.14 -28.87
N GLN A 386 -8.65 41.10 -30.19
CA GLN A 386 -7.36 40.91 -30.85
C GLN A 386 -6.86 42.30 -31.25
N THR A 387 -5.69 42.73 -30.78
CA THR A 387 -4.82 43.62 -31.54
C THR A 387 -3.40 43.67 -30.94
N SER A 388 -2.44 43.26 -31.77
CA SER A 388 -1.14 43.93 -32.02
C SER A 388 -0.30 44.41 -30.83
N MET A 389 0.93 43.90 -30.71
CA MET A 389 2.14 44.74 -30.89
C MET A 389 3.42 43.91 -31.02
N ALA A 390 4.17 44.21 -32.08
CA ALA A 390 5.58 43.88 -32.24
C ALA A 390 6.43 44.96 -31.54
N PHE A 391 7.52 44.58 -30.86
CA PHE A 391 8.90 44.97 -31.19
C PHE A 391 9.93 44.53 -30.13
N GLN A 392 11.14 44.35 -30.66
CA GLN A 392 12.45 44.01 -30.11
C GLN A 392 12.84 44.70 -28.78
N HIS A 393 13.60 44.01 -27.92
CA HIS A 393 14.94 44.49 -27.57
C HIS A 393 15.88 43.46 -26.91
N GLN A 394 17.16 43.67 -27.23
CA GLN A 394 18.39 42.95 -26.89
C GLN A 394 18.79 42.95 -25.41
N SER A 395 19.56 41.91 -25.08
CA SER A 395 20.26 41.55 -23.85
C SER A 395 21.30 42.57 -23.34
N HIS A 396 21.43 42.67 -22.01
CA HIS A 396 22.71 42.88 -21.33
C HIS A 396 22.80 42.03 -20.06
N ILE A 397 23.87 41.24 -19.96
CA ILE A 397 24.26 40.38 -18.84
C ILE A 397 25.12 41.18 -17.86
N THR A 398 24.90 41.03 -16.55
CA THR A 398 25.93 41.25 -15.52
C THR A 398 25.88 40.14 -14.47
N SER A 399 27.08 39.70 -14.06
CA SER A 399 27.36 38.55 -13.21
C SER A 399 27.38 38.92 -11.73
N SER A 400 27.00 37.96 -10.87
CA SER A 400 27.59 37.87 -9.52
C SER A 400 27.56 36.43 -9.02
N HIS A 401 28.74 35.94 -8.65
CA HIS A 401 28.97 34.65 -8.01
C HIS A 401 28.59 34.72 -6.53
N HIS A 402 27.87 33.71 -6.03
CA HIS A 402 28.02 33.28 -4.64
C HIS A 402 28.03 31.75 -4.52
N SER A 403 29.00 31.33 -3.71
CA SER A 403 29.48 29.98 -3.44
C SER A 403 28.46 29.13 -2.68
N CYS A 404 28.26 27.88 -3.12
CA CYS A 404 27.74 26.85 -2.25
C CYS A 404 28.47 25.52 -2.49
N ARG A 405 29.08 25.01 -1.42
CA ARG A 405 30.02 23.88 -1.37
C ARG A 405 29.35 22.56 -1.77
N THR A 406 29.99 21.85 -2.69
CA THR A 406 29.73 20.46 -3.05
C THR A 406 30.08 19.54 -1.89
N ILE A 407 29.11 18.80 -1.34
CA ILE A 407 29.36 17.58 -0.55
C ILE A 407 29.31 16.42 -1.56
N LEU A 408 30.49 15.88 -1.88
CA LEU A 408 30.66 14.63 -2.61
C LEU A 408 30.47 13.47 -1.62
N THR A 409 29.35 12.77 -1.69
CA THR A 409 29.21 11.44 -1.10
C THR A 409 29.23 10.41 -2.22
N HIS A 410 30.34 9.67 -2.32
CA HIS A 410 30.47 8.49 -3.16
C HIS A 410 29.55 7.38 -2.62
N CYS A 411 28.56 6.95 -3.40
CA CYS A 411 27.91 5.66 -3.21
C CYS A 411 28.22 4.78 -4.42
N HIS A 412 29.21 3.89 -4.26
CA HIS A 412 29.34 2.71 -5.10
C HIS A 412 28.21 1.75 -4.77
N LEU A 413 27.23 1.64 -5.65
CA LEU A 413 26.34 0.47 -5.69
C LEU A 413 27.08 -0.63 -6.43
N LEU A 414 27.69 -1.53 -5.65
CA LEU A 414 28.19 -2.82 -6.13
C LEU A 414 26.98 -3.72 -6.42
N THR A 415 26.56 -3.78 -7.67
CA THR A 415 25.67 -4.84 -8.14
C THR A 415 26.53 -6.06 -8.46
N ILE A 416 26.75 -6.95 -7.49
CA ILE A 416 27.37 -8.25 -7.77
C ILE A 416 26.29 -9.15 -8.36
N SER A 417 26.27 -9.22 -9.70
CA SER A 417 25.63 -10.33 -10.42
C SER A 417 26.56 -11.54 -10.33
N VAL A 418 26.25 -12.50 -9.45
CA VAL A 418 26.94 -13.80 -9.47
C VAL A 418 26.34 -14.60 -10.63
N LYS A 419 26.93 -14.45 -11.81
CA LYS A 419 26.87 -15.44 -12.88
C LYS A 419 28.29 -15.71 -13.35
N ASN A 420 28.72 -16.95 -13.11
CA ASN A 420 29.91 -17.61 -13.64
C ASN A 420 31.25 -16.91 -13.41
N LEU A 421 31.91 -17.29 -12.31
CA LEU A 421 33.36 -17.39 -12.26
C LEU A 421 33.80 -18.41 -13.31
N GLU A 422 34.22 -17.95 -14.49
CA GLU A 422 35.31 -18.53 -15.28
C GLU A 422 35.58 -17.67 -16.54
N ALA A 423 36.87 -17.36 -16.72
CA ALA A 423 37.53 -16.85 -17.92
C ALA A 423 37.23 -15.40 -18.39
N LEU A 424 38.17 -14.48 -18.16
CA LEU A 424 39.05 -13.94 -19.22
C LEU A 424 39.95 -12.79 -18.71
N ASN A 425 41.26 -13.03 -18.81
CA ASN A 425 42.32 -12.04 -18.86
C ASN A 425 42.14 -11.12 -20.09
N SER A 426 42.53 -9.85 -19.92
CA SER A 426 43.29 -8.99 -20.85
C SER A 426 42.71 -7.60 -21.18
N ASN A 427 43.62 -6.63 -21.05
CA ASN A 427 43.70 -5.24 -21.51
C ASN A 427 42.69 -4.75 -22.56
N HIS A 428 42.04 -3.60 -22.32
CA HIS A 428 42.36 -2.33 -23.01
C HIS A 428 41.44 -1.16 -22.58
N SER A 429 42.05 0.03 -22.52
CA SER A 429 41.48 1.33 -22.21
C SER A 429 40.44 1.81 -23.22
N SER A 430 39.36 2.46 -22.77
CA SER A 430 38.62 3.42 -23.58
C SER A 430 38.08 4.58 -22.71
N ARG A 431 38.43 5.80 -23.13
CA ARG A 431 38.01 7.09 -22.56
C ARG A 431 36.54 7.34 -22.88
N PHE A 432 35.75 7.79 -21.91
CA PHE A 432 34.41 8.34 -22.15
C PHE A 432 34.47 9.87 -22.15
N ASN A 433 34.06 10.48 -23.27
CA ASN A 433 33.78 11.92 -23.35
C ASN A 433 32.40 12.18 -22.73
N ILE A 434 32.33 13.14 -21.81
CA ILE A 434 31.08 13.66 -21.23
C ILE A 434 30.80 15.00 -21.89
N THR A 435 29.67 15.11 -22.60
CA THR A 435 29.15 16.38 -23.12
C THR A 435 28.13 16.91 -22.12
N PHE A 436 28.34 18.12 -21.58
CA PHE A 436 27.34 18.82 -20.78
C PHE A 436 26.45 19.67 -21.70
N ALA A 437 25.13 19.49 -21.61
CA ALA A 437 24.16 20.42 -22.17
C ALA A 437 23.59 21.29 -21.03
N THR A 438 23.95 22.56 -21.02
CA THR A 438 23.35 23.59 -20.15
C THR A 438 22.04 24.07 -20.78
N THR A 439 20.92 23.93 -20.08
CA THR A 439 19.64 24.51 -20.49
C THR A 439 19.55 25.96 -20.01
N THR A 440 19.32 26.87 -20.94
CA THR A 440 19.11 28.31 -20.75
C THR A 440 17.86 28.63 -19.94
N GLN A 441 17.97 29.57 -19.00
CA GLN A 441 16.85 30.24 -18.36
C GLN A 441 16.00 31.00 -19.38
N THR A 442 14.69 30.84 -19.32
CA THR A 442 13.74 31.71 -20.02
C THR A 442 13.04 32.59 -18.99
N THR A 443 13.28 33.90 -19.06
CA THR A 443 12.58 34.94 -18.31
C THR A 443 11.13 35.03 -18.80
N ILE A 444 10.15 34.91 -17.89
CA ILE A 444 8.74 35.17 -18.18
C ILE A 444 8.45 36.62 -17.77
N SER A 445 8.02 37.44 -18.73
CA SER A 445 7.50 38.79 -18.50
C SER A 445 6.14 38.72 -17.80
N SER A 446 5.96 39.53 -16.76
CA SER A 446 4.69 39.67 -16.05
C SER A 446 3.67 40.45 -16.87
N GLU A 447 2.71 39.76 -17.48
CA GLU A 447 1.41 40.36 -17.77
C GLU A 447 0.53 40.22 -16.52
N ARG A 448 -0.19 41.31 -16.18
CA ARG A 448 -1.15 41.32 -15.08
C ARG A 448 -2.36 40.50 -15.52
N ASP A 449 -2.37 39.22 -15.16
CA ASP A 449 -3.57 38.39 -15.26
C ASP A 449 -4.52 38.76 -14.12
N GLU A 450 -5.73 39.18 -14.50
CA GLU A 450 -6.88 39.21 -13.59
C GLU A 450 -7.06 37.81 -12.99
N GLU A 451 -7.10 37.71 -11.66
CA GLU A 451 -7.35 36.45 -10.94
C GLU A 451 -8.71 35.87 -11.36
N ALA A 452 -8.70 35.02 -12.38
CA ALA A 452 -9.83 34.16 -12.70
C ALA A 452 -10.00 33.18 -11.53
N HIS A 453 -10.92 33.51 -10.63
CA HIS A 453 -11.26 32.72 -9.45
C HIS A 453 -11.58 31.27 -9.87
N PHE A 454 -10.62 30.36 -9.69
CA PHE A 454 -10.85 28.93 -9.89
C PHE A 454 -11.81 28.45 -8.80
N PRO A 455 -12.98 27.88 -9.12
CA PRO A 455 -13.78 27.21 -8.11
C PRO A 455 -12.99 26.01 -7.61
N GLU A 456 -12.68 25.97 -6.31
CA GLU A 456 -11.85 24.94 -5.71
C GLU A 456 -12.45 23.55 -5.98
N LEU A 457 -11.73 22.73 -6.73
CA LEU A 457 -12.17 21.38 -7.08
C LEU A 457 -11.41 20.36 -6.24
N TYR A 458 -12.16 19.63 -5.42
CA TYR A 458 -11.65 18.59 -4.54
C TYR A 458 -12.19 17.22 -4.94
N PHE A 459 -11.39 16.18 -4.69
CA PHE A 459 -11.76 14.78 -4.91
C PHE A 459 -11.58 13.98 -3.62
N ILE A 460 -12.45 12.98 -3.41
CA ILE A 460 -12.28 11.87 -2.45
C ILE A 460 -11.76 10.64 -3.20
#